data_AF-A0A5K0XWB1-F1
#
_entry.id   AF-A0A5K0XWB1-F1
#
_cell.length_a   1.000
_cell.length_b   1.000
_cell.length_c   1.000
_cell.angle_alpha   90.00
_cell.angle_beta   90.00
_cell.angle_gamma   90.00
#
_symmetry.space_group_name_H-M   'P 1'
#
loop_
_entity.id
_entity.type
_entity.pdbx_description
1 polymer ?
#
loop_
_entity_poly.entity_id
_entity_poly.type
_entity_poly.pdbx_seq_one_letter_code
_entity_poly.pdbx_strand_id
1 'polypeptide(L)' 'MTVKTPATPASKIERTPITTPGGPKAKEEKIFVTVRVRPLNRLEEIQKDQVAWECTDDNTIVLKNPSHERTSASYTF' A
#
# COMPACT_ATOMS: atom_id res chain seq x y z
N MET A 1 -28.50 -60.87 -4.69
CA MET A 1 -28.19 -59.53 -5.22
C MET A 1 -28.24 -58.55 -4.07
N THR A 2 -27.10 -58.05 -3.59
CA THR A 2 -27.06 -56.96 -2.59
C THR A 2 -25.95 -56.00 -3.01
N VAL A 3 -26.37 -54.80 -3.45
CA VAL A 3 -25.50 -53.76 -4.00
C VAL A 3 -24.93 -52.97 -2.83
N LYS A 4 -23.60 -52.94 -2.66
CA LYS A 4 -22.93 -52.11 -1.66
C LYS A 4 -22.62 -50.74 -2.29
N THR A 5 -23.21 -49.69 -1.74
CA THR A 5 -22.94 -48.30 -2.11
C THR A 5 -21.50 -47.91 -1.76
N PRO A 6 -20.74 -47.21 -2.61
CA PRO A 6 -19.42 -46.73 -2.24
C PRO A 6 -19.54 -45.55 -1.25
N ALA A 7 -18.91 -45.69 -0.09
CA ALA A 7 -18.79 -44.64 0.92
C ALA A 7 -17.62 -43.72 0.56
N THR A 8 -17.90 -42.44 0.30
CA THR A 8 -16.87 -41.42 0.09
C THR A 8 -16.28 -41.00 1.44
N PRO A 9 -14.95 -41.07 1.66
CA PRO A 9 -14.35 -40.54 2.87
C PRO A 9 -14.43 -39.01 2.85
N ALA A 10 -15.09 -38.45 3.86
CA ALA A 10 -15.20 -37.01 4.10
C ALA A 10 -13.82 -36.42 4.44
N SER A 11 -13.00 -36.16 3.42
CA SER A 11 -11.73 -35.45 3.59
C SER A 11 -12.00 -33.96 3.67
N LYS A 12 -11.80 -33.40 4.88
CA LYS A 12 -11.54 -31.99 5.22
C LYS A 12 -12.01 -30.94 4.20
N ILE A 13 -13.23 -30.46 4.40
CA ILE A 13 -13.53 -29.07 4.06
C ILE A 13 -13.02 -28.24 5.24
N GLU A 14 -11.90 -27.56 5.05
CA GLU A 14 -11.49 -26.45 5.93
C GLU A 14 -12.60 -25.40 5.88
N ARG A 15 -13.52 -25.49 6.85
CA ARG A 15 -14.42 -24.39 7.18
C ARG A 15 -13.56 -23.25 7.70
N THR A 16 -13.43 -22.19 6.91
CA THR A 16 -13.09 -20.87 7.42
C THR A 16 -14.00 -20.57 8.62
N PRO A 17 -13.47 -20.20 9.80
CA PRO A 17 -14.31 -19.92 10.95
C PRO A 17 -15.14 -18.67 10.65
N ILE A 18 -16.46 -18.86 10.66
CA ILE A 18 -17.45 -17.79 10.74
C ILE A 18 -17.09 -16.93 11.96
N THR A 19 -16.80 -15.66 11.71
CA THR A 19 -16.48 -14.70 12.76
C THR A 19 -17.65 -14.63 13.75
N THR A 20 -17.39 -14.94 15.02
CA THR A 20 -18.39 -14.87 16.09
C THR A 20 -18.55 -13.41 16.56
N PRO A 21 -19.78 -12.95 16.87
CA PRO A 21 -19.98 -11.63 17.47
C PRO A 21 -19.41 -11.66 18.89
N GLY A 22 -18.18 -11.16 19.06
CA GLY A 22 -17.41 -11.23 20.31
C GLY A 22 -15.95 -11.67 20.16
N GLY A 23 -15.46 -11.92 18.94
CA GLY A 23 -14.03 -12.15 18.68
C GLY A 23 -13.16 -10.91 18.97
N PRO A 24 -11.83 -11.07 19.14
CA PRO A 24 -10.92 -9.96 19.46
C PRO A 24 -11.13 -8.84 18.46
N LYS A 25 -11.32 -7.61 18.97
CA LYS A 25 -11.53 -6.40 18.15
C LYS A 25 -10.53 -6.41 17.00
N ALA A 26 -11.01 -6.35 15.76
CA ALA A 26 -10.15 -6.19 14.60
C ALA A 26 -9.17 -5.06 14.91
N LYS A 27 -7.87 -5.37 14.94
CA LYS A 27 -6.85 -4.36 15.22
C LYS A 27 -6.91 -3.35 14.07
N GLU A 28 -6.83 -2.08 14.41
CA GLU A 28 -6.67 -1.04 13.40
C GLU A 28 -5.33 -1.28 12.68
N GLU A 29 -5.40 -1.55 11.37
CA GLU A 29 -4.25 -1.75 10.51
C GLU A 29 -4.00 -0.48 9.71
N LYS A 30 -2.75 -0.03 9.67
CA LYS A 30 -2.36 1.12 8.84
C LYS A 30 -2.09 0.66 7.42
N ILE A 31 -2.51 1.46 6.45
CA ILE A 31 -2.17 1.24 5.04
C ILE A 31 -0.68 1.54 4.86
N PHE A 32 0.04 0.61 4.25
CA PHE A 32 1.42 0.84 3.86
C PHE A 32 1.46 1.73 2.61
N VAL A 33 2.10 2.89 2.74
CA VAL A 33 2.24 3.86 1.66
C VAL A 33 3.70 3.96 1.26
N THR A 34 3.98 4.04 -0.04
CA THR A 34 5.31 4.29 -0.56
C THR A 34 5.24 5.41 -1.57
N VAL A 35 6.17 6.35 -1.48
CA VAL A 35 6.31 7.43 -2.44
C VAL A 35 7.56 7.19 -3.29
N ARG A 36 7.43 7.39 -4.61
CA ARG A 36 8.53 7.26 -5.57
C ARG A 36 8.67 8.54 -6.38
N VAL A 37 9.79 9.23 -6.21
CA VAL A 37 10.16 10.37 -7.06
C VAL A 37 10.77 9.83 -8.36
N ARG A 38 10.23 10.27 -9.51
CA ARG A 38 10.84 10.00 -10.82
C ARG A 38 11.87 11.09 -11.16
N PRO A 39 12.96 10.75 -11.86
CA PRO A 39 13.80 11.77 -12.50
C PRO A 39 13.00 12.59 -13.52
N LEU A 40 13.48 13.79 -13.81
CA LEU A 40 12.95 14.60 -14.91
C LEU A 40 13.12 13.85 -16.24
N ASN A 41 12.17 14.04 -17.14
CA ASN A 41 12.27 13.55 -18.51
C ASN A 41 13.02 14.56 -19.37
N ARG A 42 13.38 14.12 -20.58
CA ARG A 42 14.13 14.92 -21.54
C ARG A 42 13.45 16.25 -21.91
N LEU A 43 12.12 16.30 -21.95
CA LEU A 43 11.39 17.53 -22.29
C LEU A 43 11.45 18.55 -21.14
N GLU A 44 11.30 18.09 -19.90
CA GLU A 44 11.43 18.88 -18.67
C GLU A 44 12.85 19.44 -18.54
N GLU A 45 13.87 18.63 -18.85
CA GLU A 45 15.28 19.08 -18.85
C GLU A 45 15.54 20.18 -19.89
N ILE A 46 15.00 20.05 -21.12
CA ILE A 46 15.12 21.07 -22.16
C ILE A 46 14.47 22.38 -21.72
N GLN A 47 13.34 22.30 -21.00
CA GLN A 47 12.64 23.44 -20.43
C GLN A 47 13.29 24.00 -19.17
N LYS A 48 14.39 23.39 -18.70
CA LYS A 48 15.09 23.75 -17.46
C LYS A 48 14.19 23.71 -16.23
N ASP A 49 13.26 22.76 -16.21
CA ASP A 49 12.42 22.53 -15.05
C ASP A 49 13.28 22.17 -13.84
N GLN A 50 12.84 22.57 -12.65
CA GLN A 50 13.57 22.36 -11.41
C GLN A 50 13.07 21.11 -10.70
N VAL A 51 13.98 20.41 -10.02
CA VAL A 51 13.60 19.26 -9.18
C VAL A 51 12.83 19.79 -7.96
N ALA A 52 11.50 19.67 -8.02
CA ALA A 52 10.61 20.21 -7.00
C ALA A 52 10.57 19.39 -5.70
N TRP A 53 10.98 18.12 -5.72
CA TRP A 53 10.91 17.22 -4.56
C TRP A 53 12.29 16.69 -4.17
N GLU A 54 12.62 16.76 -2.89
CA GLU A 54 13.78 16.10 -2.31
C GLU A 54 13.34 15.02 -1.33
N CYS A 55 13.94 13.83 -1.42
CA CYS A 55 13.85 12.83 -0.38
C CYS A 55 14.94 13.15 0.67
N THR A 56 14.54 13.61 1.86
CA THR A 56 15.48 13.93 2.93
C THR A 56 15.88 12.69 3.72
N ASP A 57 14.94 11.76 3.87
CA ASP A 57 15.08 10.50 4.59
C ASP A 57 14.31 9.40 3.84
N ASP A 58 14.44 8.15 4.26
CA ASP A 58 13.77 7.00 3.62
C ASP A 58 12.24 7.13 3.59
N ASN A 59 11.66 7.82 4.57
CA ASN A 59 10.21 7.97 4.75
C ASN A 59 9.74 9.43 4.70
N THR A 60 10.59 10.37 4.26
CA THR A 60 10.28 11.80 4.29
C THR A 60 10.65 12.47 2.97
N ILE A 61 9.71 13.23 2.39
CA ILE A 61 9.94 14.07 1.21
C ILE A 61 9.56 15.52 1.47
N VAL A 62 10.30 16.43 0.85
CA VAL A 62 10.13 17.88 1.01
C VAL A 62 9.95 18.54 -0.35
N LEU A 63 8.96 19.43 -0.44
CA LEU A 63 8.76 20.29 -1.60
C LEU A 63 9.78 21.44 -1.58
N LYS A 64 10.77 21.37 -2.48
CA LYS A 64 11.67 22.46 -2.84
C LYS A 64 11.00 23.36 -3.88
N ASN A 65 10.16 24.29 -3.43
CA ASN A 65 9.59 25.30 -4.34
C ASN A 65 10.35 26.63 -4.21
N PRO A 66 11.06 27.10 -5.25
CA PRO A 66 11.71 28.41 -5.21
C PRO A 66 10.79 29.58 -5.57
N SER A 67 9.59 29.35 -6.12
CA SER A 67 8.79 30.39 -6.81
C SER A 67 7.37 30.58 -6.28
N HIS A 68 6.93 29.83 -5.28
CA HIS A 68 5.58 29.95 -4.73
C HIS A 68 5.65 30.34 -3.26
N GLU A 69 4.88 31.36 -2.86
CA GLU A 69 4.67 31.79 -1.46
C GLU A 69 4.07 30.69 -0.55
N ARG A 70 3.98 29.45 -1.02
CA ARG A 70 3.67 28.29 -0.19
C ARG A 70 4.93 27.89 0.56
N THR A 71 4.85 28.02 1.89
CA THR A 71 5.80 27.44 2.84
C THR A 71 6.19 26.02 2.44
N SER A 72 7.47 25.70 2.54
CA SER A 72 8.03 24.37 2.31
C SER A 72 7.17 23.30 2.99
N ALA A 73 6.61 22.38 2.19
CA ALA A 73 5.78 21.29 2.70
C ALA A 73 6.63 20.03 2.89
N SER A 74 6.51 19.39 4.04
CA SER A 74 7.13 18.11 4.37
C SER A 74 6.07 17.04 4.54
N TYR A 75 6.30 15.87 3.96
CA TYR A 75 5.41 14.72 4.05
C TYR A 75 6.18 13.50 4.56
N THR A 76 5.59 12.81 5.53
CA THR A 76 6.08 11.54 6.06
C THR A 76 5.08 10.45 5.70
N PHE A 77 5.57 9.29 5.27
CA PHE A 77 4.75 8.16 4.83
C PHE A 77 5.13 6.86 5.55
#